data_AF-A0A817BTY7-F1
#
_entry.id   AF-A0A817BTY7-F1
#
_cell.length_a   1.000
_cell.length_b   1.000
_cell.length_c   1.000
_cell.angle_alpha   90.00
_cell.angle_beta   90.00
_cell.angle_gamma   90.00
#
_symmetry.space_group_name_H-M   'P 1'
#
loop_
_entity.id
_entity.type
_entity.pdbx_description
1 polymer ?
#
loop_
_entity_poly.entity_id
_entity_poly.type
_entity_poly.pdbx_seq_one_letter_code
_entity_poly.pdbx_strand_id
1 'polypeptide(L)'
;MPVCRLNAENPVLRAPLLFIFIITFLCFLIFILHEYVTRVKHGVREIGAKQYQCFSTLSDNSDDFRLNLLRPLLIERVSGTSGNAKARQFIMSKLQSTNMWNIELDTFDEMTPDGNVEFTNIVATLDPTASRRLVLACHYDSKKLPNFVGATDSAVPCAILLDLAINLQKQLNELKKNKGKLTLQLLFFDGEEAVRDWSSTDSLYGSR
;
A
#
# COMPACT_ATOMS: atom_id res chain seq x y z
N MET A 1 -0.10 -60.72 48.60
CA MET A 1 -0.49 -59.73 47.58
C MET A 1 0.77 -59.15 46.97
N PRO A 2 1.10 -59.39 45.69
CA PRO A 2 2.20 -58.68 45.04
C PRO A 2 1.66 -57.38 44.44
N VAL A 3 2.31 -56.27 44.76
CA VAL A 3 2.08 -54.97 44.13
C VAL A 3 2.82 -54.97 42.79
N CYS A 4 2.07 -54.98 41.69
CA CYS A 4 2.61 -54.72 40.35
C CYS A 4 3.19 -53.30 40.30
N ARG A 5 4.52 -53.18 40.22
CA ARG A 5 5.16 -51.94 39.75
C ARG A 5 5.11 -51.91 38.23
N LEU A 6 4.33 -51.00 37.68
CA LEU A 6 4.42 -50.58 36.28
C LEU A 6 5.73 -49.79 36.11
N ASN A 7 6.83 -50.49 35.83
CA ASN A 7 8.02 -49.88 35.24
C ASN A 7 7.82 -49.85 33.73
N ALA A 8 7.48 -48.69 33.18
CA ALA A 8 7.54 -48.45 31.74
C ALA A 8 7.81 -46.97 31.44
N GLU A 9 8.95 -46.45 31.90
CA GLU A 9 9.62 -45.41 31.09
C GLU A 9 10.45 -46.14 30.04
N ASN A 10 9.87 -46.36 28.87
CA ASN A 10 10.51 -47.07 27.78
C ASN A 10 11.45 -46.11 27.02
N PRO A 11 12.79 -46.18 27.20
CA PRO A 11 13.74 -45.24 26.60
C PRO A 11 13.75 -45.30 25.07
N VAL A 12 13.22 -46.38 24.49
CA VAL A 12 13.16 -46.64 23.06
C VAL A 12 12.18 -45.69 22.33
N LEU A 13 11.17 -45.15 23.01
CA LEU A 13 10.24 -44.17 22.40
C LEU A 13 10.71 -42.71 22.49
N ARG A 14 11.65 -42.36 23.38
CA ARG A 14 12.13 -40.97 23.52
C ARG A 14 13.12 -40.55 22.44
N ALA A 15 13.97 -41.47 21.98
CA ALA A 15 14.94 -41.22 20.91
C ALA A 15 14.31 -40.77 19.57
N PRO A 16 13.25 -41.43 19.04
CA PRO A 16 12.63 -41.00 17.78
C PRO A 16 11.90 -39.66 17.91
N LEU A 17 11.27 -39.36 19.05
CA LEU A 17 10.61 -38.07 19.28
C LEU A 17 11.61 -36.91 19.36
N LEU A 18 12.74 -37.10 20.05
CA LEU A 18 13.79 -36.10 20.12
C LEU A 18 14.40 -35.85 18.73
N PHE A 19 14.60 -36.91 17.95
CA PHE A 19 15.13 -36.81 16.59
C PHE A 19 14.17 -36.08 15.64
N ILE A 20 12.86 -36.39 15.72
CA ILE A 20 11.82 -35.67 14.97
C ILE A 20 11.78 -34.20 15.37
N PHE A 21 11.85 -33.88 16.67
CA PHE A 21 11.87 -32.51 17.18
C PHE A 21 13.10 -31.73 16.70
N ILE A 22 14.29 -32.35 16.71
CA ILE A 22 15.51 -31.71 16.20
C ILE A 22 15.39 -31.42 14.70
N ILE A 23 14.88 -32.37 13.91
CA ILE A 23 14.68 -32.16 12.47
C ILE A 23 13.67 -31.05 12.19
N THR A 24 12.52 -31.05 12.86
CA THR A 24 11.50 -30.01 12.64
C THR A 24 12.00 -28.63 13.08
N PHE A 25 12.73 -28.56 14.20
CA PHE A 25 13.37 -27.32 14.66
C PHE A 25 14.45 -26.82 13.70
N LEU A 26 15.30 -27.72 13.15
CA LEU A 26 16.29 -27.34 12.14
C LEU A 26 15.63 -26.85 10.86
N CYS A 27 14.60 -27.54 10.38
CA CYS A 27 13.82 -27.12 9.21
C CYS A 27 13.16 -25.75 9.43
N PHE A 28 12.64 -25.49 10.63
CA PHE A 28 12.08 -24.20 11.01
C PHE A 28 13.15 -23.10 11.03
N LEU A 29 14.33 -23.37 11.59
CA LEU A 29 15.48 -22.45 11.57
C LEU A 29 15.96 -22.15 10.15
N ILE A 30 16.06 -23.17 9.29
CA ILE A 30 16.42 -23.00 7.87
C ILE A 30 15.36 -22.17 7.15
N PHE A 31 14.07 -22.40 7.44
CA PHE A 31 12.98 -21.60 6.91
C PHE A 31 13.08 -20.13 7.34
N ILE A 32 13.31 -19.86 8.64
CA ILE A 32 13.53 -18.51 9.19
C ILE A 32 14.74 -17.84 8.52
N LEU A 33 15.86 -18.55 8.40
CA LEU A 33 17.07 -18.05 7.74
C LEU A 33 16.83 -17.77 6.25
N HIS A 34 16.13 -18.65 5.54
CA HIS A 34 15.77 -18.45 4.14
C HIS A 34 14.84 -17.24 3.97
N GLU A 35 13.84 -17.08 4.84
CA GLU A 35 12.94 -15.93 4.82
C GLU A 35 13.69 -14.63 5.13
N TYR A 36 14.58 -14.64 6.13
CA TYR A 36 15.43 -13.51 6.49
C TYR A 36 16.35 -13.10 5.34
N VAL A 37 17.08 -14.05 4.73
CA VAL A 37 17.98 -13.78 3.60
C VAL A 37 17.21 -13.28 2.38
N THR A 38 16.01 -13.81 2.11
CA THR A 38 15.17 -13.36 0.99
C THR A 38 14.53 -11.98 1.22
N ARG A 39 14.36 -11.54 2.48
CA ARG A 39 13.95 -10.16 2.81
C ARG A 39 15.06 -9.13 2.53
N VAL A 40 16.33 -9.50 2.71
CA VAL A 40 17.46 -8.54 2.72
C VAL A 40 18.05 -8.25 1.33
N LYS A 41 17.86 -9.09 0.31
CA LYS A 41 18.43 -8.86 -1.02
C LYS A 41 17.38 -8.42 -2.05
N HIS A 42 17.12 -7.12 -2.12
CA HIS A 42 16.50 -6.51 -3.31
C HIS A 42 17.60 -5.81 -4.14
N GLY A 43 17.80 -6.25 -5.37
CA GLY A 43 18.68 -5.59 -6.32
C GLY A 43 17.86 -4.80 -7.33
N VAL A 44 18.32 -3.60 -7.68
CA VAL A 44 17.75 -2.84 -8.79
C VAL A 44 18.35 -3.36 -10.09
N ARG A 45 17.49 -3.62 -11.07
CA ARG A 45 17.94 -3.87 -12.45
C ARG A 45 17.87 -2.54 -13.20
N GLU A 46 19.02 -2.04 -13.61
CA GLU A 46 19.07 -0.85 -14.46
C GLU A 46 18.36 -1.12 -15.79
N ILE A 47 17.59 -0.12 -16.23
CA ILE A 47 16.90 -0.15 -17.51
C ILE A 47 17.86 0.33 -18.61
N GLY A 48 17.84 -0.33 -19.77
CA GLY A 48 18.68 0.08 -20.90
C GLY A 48 18.13 1.34 -21.59
N ALA A 49 18.96 2.03 -22.38
CA ALA A 49 18.58 3.27 -23.07
C ALA A 49 17.29 3.16 -23.90
N LYS A 50 17.06 2.02 -24.58
CA LYS A 50 15.82 1.77 -25.34
C LYS A 50 14.58 1.70 -24.45
N GLN A 51 14.69 1.11 -23.25
CA GLN A 51 13.58 1.05 -22.30
C GLN A 51 13.32 2.42 -21.70
N TYR A 52 14.39 3.17 -21.37
CA TYR A 52 14.26 4.55 -20.91
C TYR A 52 13.52 5.42 -21.93
N GLN A 53 13.92 5.36 -23.21
CA GLN A 53 13.25 6.09 -24.28
C GLN A 53 11.80 5.63 -24.48
N CYS A 54 11.50 4.34 -24.30
CA CYS A 54 10.12 3.87 -24.31
C CYS A 54 9.31 4.47 -23.15
N PHE A 55 9.84 4.44 -21.92
CA PHE A 55 9.16 4.98 -20.75
C PHE A 55 8.95 6.50 -20.82
N SER A 56 9.91 7.25 -21.36
CA SER A 56 9.75 8.69 -21.53
C SER A 56 8.56 9.04 -22.41
N THR A 57 8.25 8.20 -23.41
CA THR A 57 7.12 8.45 -24.33
C THR A 57 5.74 8.07 -23.77
N LEU A 58 5.67 7.34 -22.65
CA LEU A 58 4.39 6.86 -22.12
C LEU A 58 3.58 7.97 -21.44
N SER A 59 4.20 9.10 -21.08
CA SER A 59 3.55 10.23 -20.40
C SER A 59 3.65 11.53 -21.24
N ASP A 60 3.83 11.41 -22.56
CA ASP A 60 3.98 12.57 -23.45
C ASP A 60 2.68 13.38 -23.63
N ASN A 61 1.52 12.81 -23.27
CA ASN A 61 0.24 13.51 -23.38
C ASN A 61 -0.01 14.44 -22.18
N SER A 62 0.66 15.59 -22.19
CA SER A 62 0.55 16.59 -21.11
C SER A 62 -0.87 17.13 -20.92
N ASP A 63 -1.71 17.10 -21.96
CA ASP A 63 -3.10 17.54 -21.87
C ASP A 63 -3.98 16.53 -21.15
N ASP A 64 -3.78 15.23 -21.38
CA ASP A 64 -4.49 14.18 -20.63
C ASP A 64 -4.17 14.25 -19.14
N PHE A 65 -2.88 14.40 -18.79
CA PHE A 65 -2.47 14.60 -17.41
C PHE A 65 -3.15 15.83 -16.78
N ARG A 66 -3.07 16.98 -17.45
CA ARG A 66 -3.61 18.24 -16.90
C ARG A 66 -5.13 18.24 -16.80
N LEU A 67 -5.82 17.81 -17.86
CA LEU A 67 -7.27 17.96 -17.98
C LEU A 67 -8.03 16.79 -17.36
N ASN A 68 -7.53 15.56 -17.50
CA ASN A 68 -8.27 14.35 -17.14
C ASN A 68 -7.80 13.71 -15.83
N LEU A 69 -6.62 14.06 -15.32
CA LEU A 69 -6.09 13.56 -14.04
C LEU A 69 -5.98 14.65 -12.98
N LEU A 70 -5.35 15.79 -13.31
CA LEU A 70 -5.09 16.85 -12.34
C LEU A 70 -6.29 17.77 -12.10
N ARG A 71 -6.90 18.33 -13.16
CA ARG A 71 -7.98 19.31 -13.04
C ARG A 71 -9.17 18.85 -12.16
N PRO A 72 -9.63 17.59 -12.21
CA PRO A 72 -10.70 17.11 -11.33
C PRO A 72 -10.34 17.14 -9.83
N LEU A 73 -9.06 17.09 -9.50
CA LEU A 73 -8.56 17.17 -8.13
C LEU A 73 -8.31 18.62 -7.67
N LEU A 74 -8.24 19.60 -8.58
CA LEU A 74 -8.05 21.03 -8.27
C LEU A 74 -9.35 21.69 -7.77
N ILE A 75 -9.89 21.12 -6.70
CA ILE A 75 -11.04 21.58 -5.93
C ILE A 75 -10.66 21.63 -4.45
N GLU A 76 -11.42 22.38 -3.65
CA GLU A 76 -11.36 22.23 -2.20
C GLU A 76 -11.84 20.81 -1.82
N ARG A 77 -11.03 20.11 -1.02
CA ARG A 77 -11.24 18.70 -0.68
C ARG A 77 -10.82 18.39 0.77
N VAL A 78 -11.18 19.31 1.66
CA VAL A 78 -11.04 19.17 3.12
C VAL A 78 -11.75 17.92 3.61
N SER A 79 -11.12 17.11 4.47
CA SER A 79 -11.70 15.88 5.02
C SER A 79 -13.10 16.08 5.60
N GLY A 80 -13.97 15.08 5.43
CA GLY A 80 -15.38 15.15 5.82
C GLY A 80 -16.29 16.02 4.93
N THR A 81 -15.75 16.73 3.93
CA THR A 81 -16.57 17.56 3.02
C THR A 81 -16.99 16.82 1.75
N SER A 82 -18.00 17.34 1.05
CA SER A 82 -18.42 16.81 -0.26
C SER A 82 -17.32 16.90 -1.33
N GLY A 83 -16.39 17.85 -1.23
CA GLY A 83 -15.24 17.97 -2.13
C GLY A 83 -14.24 16.83 -1.95
N ASN A 84 -13.97 16.45 -0.69
CA ASN A 84 -13.14 15.28 -0.36
C ASN A 84 -13.79 13.98 -0.88
N ALA A 85 -15.08 13.79 -0.65
CA ALA A 85 -15.81 12.64 -1.19
C ALA A 85 -15.75 12.55 -2.73
N LYS A 86 -15.86 13.69 -3.43
CA LYS A 86 -15.68 13.76 -4.89
C LYS A 86 -14.26 13.39 -5.33
N ALA A 87 -13.23 13.89 -4.64
CA ALA A 87 -11.84 13.55 -4.93
C ALA A 87 -11.59 12.05 -4.73
N ARG A 88 -12.07 11.47 -3.62
CA ARG A 88 -12.01 10.02 -3.36
C ARG A 88 -12.68 9.21 -4.46
N GLN A 89 -13.93 9.54 -4.81
CA GLN A 89 -14.66 8.86 -5.87
C GLN A 89 -13.94 8.96 -7.22
N PHE A 90 -13.37 10.12 -7.53
CA PHE A 90 -12.59 10.31 -8.76
C PHE A 90 -11.36 9.39 -8.80
N ILE A 91 -10.55 9.38 -7.74
CA ILE A 91 -9.36 8.50 -7.64
C ILE A 91 -9.76 7.04 -7.82
N MET A 92 -10.79 6.58 -7.09
CA MET A 92 -11.31 5.22 -7.20
C MET A 92 -11.76 4.90 -8.64
N SER A 93 -12.52 5.79 -9.27
CA SER A 93 -13.03 5.57 -10.63
C SER A 93 -11.91 5.41 -11.67
N LYS A 94 -10.83 6.19 -11.56
CA LYS A 94 -9.67 6.09 -12.44
C LYS A 94 -8.94 4.76 -12.26
N LEU A 95 -8.71 4.34 -11.01
CA LEU A 95 -8.07 3.06 -10.71
C LEU A 95 -8.94 1.88 -11.18
N GLN A 96 -10.25 1.92 -10.90
CA GLN A 96 -11.23 0.91 -11.35
C GLN A 96 -11.27 0.79 -12.86
N SER A 97 -11.16 1.90 -13.60
CA SER A 97 -11.22 1.89 -15.07
C SER A 97 -10.12 1.03 -15.73
N THR A 98 -9.01 0.79 -15.04
CA THR A 98 -7.94 -0.09 -15.52
C THR A 98 -8.26 -1.58 -15.36
N ASN A 99 -9.22 -1.94 -14.49
CA ASN A 99 -9.54 -3.32 -14.09
C ASN A 99 -8.34 -4.11 -13.51
N MET A 100 -7.30 -3.44 -13.00
CA MET A 100 -6.07 -4.09 -12.53
C MET A 100 -5.93 -4.17 -11.01
N TRP A 101 -6.56 -3.23 -10.28
CA TRP A 101 -6.31 -2.98 -8.86
C TRP A 101 -7.40 -3.55 -7.96
N ASN A 102 -7.00 -4.12 -6.83
CA ASN A 102 -7.88 -4.37 -5.69
C ASN A 102 -7.90 -3.11 -4.81
N ILE A 103 -9.06 -2.49 -4.67
CA ILE A 103 -9.21 -1.22 -3.93
C ILE A 103 -9.96 -1.50 -2.63
N GLU A 104 -9.34 -1.12 -1.54
CA GLU A 104 -9.90 -1.15 -0.19
C GLU A 104 -10.03 0.29 0.32
N LEU A 105 -11.12 0.56 1.04
CA LEU A 105 -11.31 1.81 1.76
C LEU A 105 -11.11 1.53 3.24
N ASP A 106 -10.19 2.26 3.84
CA ASP A 106 -9.94 2.25 5.27
C ASP A 106 -10.57 3.52 5.85
N THR A 107 -11.79 3.34 6.37
CA THR A 107 -12.66 4.42 6.86
C THR A 107 -12.76 4.34 8.37
N PHE A 108 -12.58 5.48 9.03
CA PHE A 108 -12.67 5.60 10.48
C PHE A 108 -13.09 7.02 10.88
N ASP A 109 -13.66 7.13 12.07
CA ASP A 109 -14.01 8.41 12.70
C ASP A 109 -12.92 8.83 13.70
N GLU A 110 -12.55 10.11 13.69
CA GLU A 110 -11.65 10.64 14.72
C GLU A 110 -12.03 12.06 15.16
N MET A 111 -11.75 12.34 16.43
CA MET A 111 -11.98 13.66 17.02
C MET A 111 -10.91 14.64 16.56
N THR A 112 -11.35 15.75 15.96
CA THR A 112 -10.50 16.88 15.57
C THR A 112 -10.83 18.12 16.44
N PRO A 113 -10.02 19.19 16.40
CA PRO A 113 -10.36 20.46 17.07
C PRO A 113 -11.69 21.08 16.65
N ASP A 114 -12.23 20.75 15.47
CA ASP A 114 -13.50 21.25 14.95
C ASP A 114 -14.66 20.24 15.08
N GLY A 115 -14.43 19.09 15.74
CA GLY A 115 -15.42 18.04 15.94
C GLY A 115 -15.05 16.73 15.26
N ASN A 116 -16.01 15.80 15.25
CA ASN A 116 -15.77 14.45 14.72
C ASN A 116 -15.76 14.49 13.19
N VAL A 117 -14.75 13.87 12.59
CA VAL A 117 -14.59 13.79 11.14
C VAL A 117 -14.40 12.32 10.75
N GLU A 118 -15.13 11.89 9.73
CA GLU A 118 -14.88 10.60 9.07
C GLU A 118 -13.74 10.80 8.05
N PHE A 119 -12.67 10.05 8.22
CA PHE A 119 -11.54 9.98 7.30
C PHE A 119 -11.64 8.69 6.49
N THR A 120 -11.21 8.72 5.22
CA THR A 120 -11.17 7.50 4.39
C THR A 120 -9.92 7.45 3.54
N ASN A 121 -8.99 6.58 3.92
CA ASN A 121 -7.84 6.23 3.11
C ASN A 121 -8.26 5.35 1.91
N ILE A 122 -7.55 5.48 0.79
CA ILE A 122 -7.71 4.60 -0.39
C ILE A 122 -6.47 3.73 -0.52
N VAL A 123 -6.65 2.42 -0.44
CA VAL A 123 -5.59 1.42 -0.56
C VAL A 123 -5.78 0.64 -1.85
N ALA A 124 -4.97 0.92 -2.87
CA ALA A 124 -5.02 0.22 -4.14
C ALA A 124 -3.83 -0.74 -4.29
N THR A 125 -4.10 -2.05 -4.30
CA THR A 125 -3.08 -3.10 -4.37
C THR A 125 -3.19 -3.87 -5.69
N LEU A 126 -2.11 -3.94 -6.46
CA LEU A 126 -2.11 -4.62 -7.77
C LEU A 126 -2.27 -6.15 -7.65
N ASP A 127 -1.61 -6.74 -6.66
CA ASP A 127 -1.72 -8.17 -6.29
C ASP A 127 -1.73 -8.34 -4.76
N PRO A 128 -2.91 -8.49 -4.13
CA PRO A 128 -3.02 -8.67 -2.68
C PRO A 128 -2.28 -9.89 -2.13
N THR A 129 -2.05 -10.90 -2.96
CA THR A 129 -1.41 -12.17 -2.56
C THR A 129 0.11 -12.09 -2.48
N ALA A 130 0.72 -11.03 -3.03
CA ALA A 130 2.16 -10.82 -2.97
C ALA A 130 2.64 -10.55 -1.53
N SER A 131 3.78 -11.12 -1.16
CA SER A 131 4.35 -11.01 0.20
C SER A 131 5.06 -9.68 0.46
N ARG A 132 5.45 -8.95 -0.58
CA ARG A 132 6.12 -7.65 -0.52
C ARG A 132 5.42 -6.65 -1.42
N ARG A 133 5.41 -5.39 -1.01
CA ARG A 133 4.81 -4.27 -1.74
C ARG A 133 5.86 -3.17 -1.87
N LEU A 134 6.07 -2.66 -3.08
CA LEU A 134 6.59 -1.30 -3.27
C LEU A 134 5.39 -0.38 -3.07
N VAL A 135 5.50 0.57 -2.14
CA VAL A 135 4.40 1.49 -1.81
C VAL A 135 4.75 2.87 -2.33
N LEU A 136 3.84 3.45 -3.11
CA LEU A 136 3.86 4.88 -3.44
C LEU A 136 2.66 5.52 -2.76
N ALA A 137 2.88 6.67 -2.11
CA ALA A 137 1.84 7.30 -1.31
C ALA A 137 1.82 8.81 -1.51
N CYS A 138 0.63 9.38 -1.32
CA CYS A 138 0.41 10.81 -1.15
C CYS A 138 -0.84 10.98 -0.28
N HIS A 139 -1.16 12.22 0.10
CA HIS A 139 -2.45 12.53 0.70
C HIS A 139 -3.34 13.21 -0.35
N TYR A 140 -4.65 12.98 -0.26
CA TYR A 140 -5.61 13.54 -1.21
C TYR A 140 -6.51 14.61 -0.60
N ASP A 141 -6.47 14.81 0.72
CA ASP A 141 -7.13 15.96 1.34
C ASP A 141 -6.46 17.28 0.92
N SER A 142 -7.09 18.39 1.29
CA SER A 142 -6.51 19.72 1.17
C SER A 142 -6.74 20.46 2.48
N LYS A 143 -5.78 21.30 2.87
CA LYS A 143 -5.93 22.13 4.07
C LYS A 143 -7.19 22.95 4.07
N LYS A 144 -7.81 23.09 5.25
CA LYS A 144 -8.96 23.98 5.47
C LYS A 144 -8.52 25.44 5.47
N LEU A 145 -8.40 26.02 4.28
CA LEU A 145 -8.11 27.43 4.05
C LEU A 145 -9.05 27.98 2.96
N PRO A 146 -9.42 29.28 3.01
CA PRO A 146 -10.32 29.86 2.02
C PRO A 146 -9.78 29.74 0.59
N ASN A 147 -10.54 29.14 -0.34
CA ASN A 147 -10.19 28.96 -1.74
C ASN A 147 -8.90 28.16 -1.97
N PHE A 148 -8.52 27.30 -1.02
CA PHE A 148 -7.28 26.53 -1.11
C PHE A 148 -7.51 25.16 -1.76
N VAL A 149 -6.93 25.00 -2.95
CA VAL A 149 -7.04 23.76 -3.73
C VAL A 149 -5.82 22.85 -3.57
N GLY A 150 -4.78 23.24 -2.82
CA GLY A 150 -3.59 22.40 -2.59
C GLY A 150 -3.04 21.74 -3.86
N ALA A 151 -2.66 22.53 -4.87
CA ALA A 151 -2.27 22.01 -6.18
C ALA A 151 -1.04 21.10 -6.11
N THR A 152 0.04 21.59 -5.49
CA THR A 152 1.23 20.80 -5.19
C THR A 152 1.08 19.94 -3.95
N ASP A 153 0.01 20.17 -3.18
CA ASP A 153 -0.17 19.73 -1.80
C ASP A 153 -1.58 19.13 -1.56
N SER A 154 -1.87 17.93 -2.07
CA SER A 154 -1.04 17.09 -2.94
C SER A 154 -1.81 16.62 -4.20
N ALA A 155 -2.54 17.52 -4.88
CA ALA A 155 -3.29 17.18 -6.09
C ALA A 155 -2.40 16.67 -7.25
N VAL A 156 -1.24 17.30 -7.47
CA VAL A 156 -0.25 16.86 -8.46
C VAL A 156 0.33 15.48 -8.12
N PRO A 157 0.81 15.20 -6.88
CA PRO A 157 1.16 13.84 -6.46
C PRO A 157 0.06 12.81 -6.71
N CYS A 158 -1.20 13.12 -6.35
CA CYS A 158 -2.34 12.25 -6.63
C CYS A 158 -2.47 11.95 -8.14
N ALA A 159 -2.40 12.97 -8.98
CA ALA A 159 -2.46 12.83 -10.43
C ALA A 159 -1.29 12.01 -11.00
N ILE A 160 -0.06 12.16 -10.46
CA ILE A 160 1.10 11.36 -10.86
C ILE A 160 0.89 9.87 -10.58
N LEU A 161 0.34 9.51 -9.41
CA LEU A 161 0.07 8.11 -9.08
C LEU A 161 -1.00 7.51 -10.01
N LEU A 162 -2.03 8.30 -10.37
CA LEU A 162 -3.05 7.90 -11.34
C LEU A 162 -2.46 7.75 -12.75
N ASP A 163 -1.60 8.67 -13.19
CA ASP A 163 -0.93 8.62 -14.49
C ASP A 163 -0.08 7.36 -14.61
N LEU A 164 0.70 7.05 -13.56
CA LEU A 164 1.48 5.82 -13.48
C LEU A 164 0.60 4.58 -13.63
N ALA A 165 -0.52 4.52 -12.90
CA ALA A 165 -1.45 3.40 -12.96
C ALA A 165 -2.08 3.20 -14.34
N ILE A 166 -2.29 4.29 -15.09
CA ILE A 166 -2.91 4.28 -16.42
C ILE A 166 -1.87 3.97 -17.52
N ASN A 167 -0.70 4.59 -17.48
CA ASN A 167 0.28 4.51 -18.56
C ASN A 167 1.23 3.32 -18.44
N LEU A 168 1.39 2.73 -17.25
CA LEU A 168 2.23 1.53 -17.04
C LEU A 168 1.44 0.21 -17.03
N GLN A 169 0.18 0.18 -17.48
CA GLN A 169 -0.67 -1.02 -17.41
C GLN A 169 -0.03 -2.27 -18.03
N LYS A 170 0.72 -2.13 -19.14
CA LYS A 170 1.41 -3.27 -19.75
C LYS A 170 2.46 -3.87 -18.81
N GLN A 171 3.32 -3.01 -18.25
CA GLN A 171 4.42 -3.41 -17.38
C GLN A 171 3.91 -3.91 -16.03
N LEU A 172 2.86 -3.28 -15.48
CA LEU A 172 2.19 -3.74 -14.26
C LEU A 172 1.50 -5.10 -14.47
N ASN A 173 0.93 -5.36 -15.65
CA ASN A 173 0.38 -6.67 -15.98
C ASN A 173 1.47 -7.74 -16.10
N GLU A 174 2.63 -7.41 -16.66
CA GLU A 174 3.80 -8.31 -16.68
C GLU A 174 4.29 -8.60 -15.25
N LEU A 175 4.37 -7.59 -14.40
CA LEU A 175 4.71 -7.74 -12.98
C LEU A 175 3.75 -8.72 -12.27
N LYS A 176 2.44 -8.54 -12.47
CA LYS A 176 1.39 -9.39 -11.88
C LYS A 176 1.46 -10.84 -12.39
N LYS A 177 1.70 -11.06 -13.68
CA LYS A 177 1.80 -12.40 -14.28
C LYS A 177 3.00 -13.20 -13.81
N ASN A 178 4.09 -12.53 -13.48
CA ASN A 178 5.32 -13.18 -13.02
C ASN A 178 5.17 -13.82 -11.62
N LYS A 179 3.98 -13.76 -10.99
CA LYS A 179 3.66 -14.29 -9.65
C LYS A 179 4.78 -14.01 -8.64
N GLY A 180 5.36 -12.81 -8.75
CA GLY A 180 6.51 -12.42 -7.98
C GLY A 180 6.14 -12.24 -6.51
N LYS A 181 7.14 -12.33 -5.63
CA LYS A 181 6.97 -11.94 -4.22
C LYS A 181 6.69 -10.45 -4.04
N LEU A 182 6.85 -9.62 -5.09
CA LEU A 182 6.76 -8.16 -5.06
C LEU A 182 5.62 -7.66 -5.95
N THR A 183 4.79 -6.77 -5.41
CA THR A 183 3.74 -6.04 -6.12
C THR A 183 3.87 -4.53 -5.91
N LEU A 184 3.02 -3.74 -6.59
CA LEU A 184 2.84 -2.32 -6.36
C LEU A 184 1.58 -2.05 -5.54
N GLN A 185 1.67 -1.11 -4.60
CA GLN A 185 0.55 -0.59 -3.82
C GLN A 185 0.57 0.94 -3.86
N LEU A 186 -0.60 1.54 -4.07
CA LEU A 186 -0.79 2.98 -4.04
C LEU A 186 -1.65 3.33 -2.83
N LEU A 187 -1.19 4.29 -2.03
CA LEU A 187 -1.93 4.80 -0.88
C LEU A 187 -2.28 6.27 -1.12
N PHE A 188 -3.55 6.60 -0.93
CA PHE A 188 -4.03 7.98 -0.90
C PHE A 188 -4.59 8.23 0.49
N PHE A 189 -3.80 8.89 1.34
CA PHE A 189 -4.17 9.18 2.71
C PHE A 189 -5.17 10.32 2.79
N ASP A 190 -6.10 10.23 3.73
CA ASP A 190 -6.99 11.32 4.11
C ASP A 190 -6.52 11.94 5.42
N GLY A 191 -6.78 13.24 5.61
CA GLY A 191 -6.43 13.95 6.84
C GLY A 191 -4.93 13.99 7.13
N GLU A 192 -4.10 14.26 6.13
CA GLU A 192 -2.69 14.59 6.42
C GLU A 192 -2.62 15.93 7.17
N GLU A 193 -3.47 16.88 6.74
CA GLU A 193 -3.43 18.25 7.21
C GLU A 193 -4.00 18.42 8.62
N ALA A 194 -3.37 19.32 9.37
CA ALA A 194 -3.96 19.84 10.61
C ALA A 194 -5.24 20.61 10.29
N VAL A 195 -6.30 20.37 11.08
CA VAL A 195 -7.56 21.12 11.00
C VAL A 195 -7.37 22.55 11.52
N ARG A 196 -6.55 22.72 12.57
CA ARG A 196 -6.09 24.02 13.06
C ARG A 196 -4.57 24.09 13.00
N ASP A 197 -3.92 23.78 14.12
CA ASP A 197 -2.49 23.95 14.33
C ASP A 197 -1.80 22.59 14.39
N TRP A 198 -0.77 22.41 13.57
CA TRP A 198 -0.05 21.15 13.46
C TRP A 198 0.46 20.67 14.82
N SER A 199 0.03 19.48 15.23
CA SER A 199 0.48 18.82 16.46
C SER A 199 0.39 17.30 16.31
N SER A 200 0.92 16.55 17.28
CA SER A 200 0.85 15.08 17.27
C SER A 200 -0.58 14.52 17.31
N THR A 201 -1.58 15.35 17.66
CA THR A 201 -3.00 14.97 17.73
C THR A 201 -3.86 15.73 16.71
N ASP A 202 -3.30 16.70 15.99
CA ASP A 202 -3.97 17.45 14.92
C ASP A 202 -3.10 17.45 13.67
N SER A 203 -2.86 16.24 13.14
CA SER A 203 -2.20 15.97 11.86
C SER A 203 -2.20 14.47 11.60
N LEU A 204 -1.88 14.09 10.35
CA LEU A 204 -1.54 12.72 9.99
C LEU A 204 -2.61 11.67 10.34
N TYR A 205 -3.88 12.08 10.41
CA TYR A 205 -5.01 11.26 10.85
C TYR A 205 -5.05 9.91 10.12
N GLY A 206 -5.04 9.91 8.79
CA GLY A 206 -5.06 8.69 7.98
C GLY A 206 -3.80 7.83 8.04
N SER A 207 -2.66 8.38 8.48
CA SER A 207 -1.36 7.70 8.37
C SER A 207 -0.79 7.16 9.69
N ARG A 208 -1.42 7.48 10.83
CA ARG A 208 -1.02 7.03 12.17
C ARG A 208 -1.33 5.55 12.41
#